data_AF-A0A4S0ITW5-F1
#
_entry.id   AF-A0A4S0ITW5-F1
#
_cell.length_a   1.000
_cell.length_b   1.000
_cell.length_c   1.000
_cell.angle_alpha   90.00
_cell.angle_beta   90.00
_cell.angle_gamma   90.00
#
_symmetry.space_group_name_H-M   'P 1'
#
loop_
_entity.id
_entity.type
_entity.pdbx_description
1 polymer ?
#
loop_
_entity_poly.entity_id
_entity_poly.type
_entity_poly.pdbx_seq_one_letter_code
_entity_poly.pdbx_strand_id
1 'polypeptide(L)'
;LADPGLGQLFAPSSRAEVAIMGSLEVKGKIRSISGKIDRLAVTPDTVSIVDYKTNRPAPASLAEVPPAYLLQLALYRALLQPLYPGREIKAALLFTEAPSLIELPARAMDDALARLTGA
;
A
#
# COMPACT_ATOMS: atom_id res chain seq x y z
N LEU A 1 -0.58 5.40 -17.77
CA LEU A 1 0.32 5.29 -16.60
C LEU A 1 0.81 6.64 -16.07
N ALA A 2 0.27 7.78 -16.54
CA ALA A 2 0.71 9.12 -16.12
C ALA A 2 -0.13 9.64 -14.95
N ASP A 3 -0.20 8.91 -13.83
CA ASP A 3 -0.61 9.53 -12.57
C ASP A 3 0.63 10.23 -11.98
N PRO A 4 0.64 11.57 -11.85
CA PRO A 4 1.79 12.30 -11.32
C PRO A 4 2.19 11.85 -9.91
N GLY A 5 1.25 11.30 -9.12
CA GLY A 5 1.51 10.86 -7.75
C GLY A 5 2.33 9.57 -7.64
N LEU A 6 2.28 8.72 -8.67
CA LEU A 6 2.96 7.42 -8.70
C LEU A 6 4.16 7.40 -9.67
N GLY A 7 4.33 8.42 -10.51
CA GLY A 7 5.50 8.54 -11.39
C GLY A 7 6.85 8.46 -10.64
N GLN A 8 6.89 8.93 -9.39
CA GLN A 8 8.08 8.87 -8.53
C GLN A 8 8.49 7.44 -8.14
N LEU A 9 7.59 6.46 -8.21
CA LEU A 9 7.91 5.05 -7.95
C LEU A 9 8.80 4.45 -9.03
N PHE A 10 8.85 5.06 -10.22
CA PHE A 10 9.71 4.62 -11.31
C PHE A 10 10.97 5.48 -11.42
N ALA A 11 11.13 6.49 -10.57
CA ALA A 11 12.33 7.31 -10.52
C ALA A 11 13.52 6.56 -9.89
N PRO A 12 14.77 6.88 -10.23
CA PRO A 12 15.96 6.23 -9.65
C PRO A 12 16.07 6.35 -8.12
N SER A 13 15.44 7.37 -7.53
CA SER A 13 15.41 7.59 -6.08
C SER A 13 14.44 6.68 -5.32
N SER A 14 13.61 5.92 -6.03
CA SER A 14 12.74 4.92 -5.41
C SER A 14 13.53 3.71 -4.93
N ARG A 15 13.12 3.16 -3.79
CA ARG A 15 13.73 1.97 -3.19
C ARG A 15 12.91 0.75 -3.55
N ALA A 16 13.57 -0.30 -4.01
CA ALA A 16 12.94 -1.60 -4.23
C ALA A 16 13.08 -2.48 -2.98
N GLU A 17 12.13 -3.42 -2.81
CA GLU A 17 12.22 -4.52 -1.84
C GLU A 17 12.48 -4.07 -0.39
N VAL A 18 11.74 -3.06 0.06
CA VAL A 18 11.92 -2.47 1.38
C VAL A 18 11.24 -3.34 2.44
N ALA A 19 12.03 -3.93 3.33
CA ALA A 19 11.50 -4.61 4.51
C ALA A 19 10.78 -3.63 5.45
N ILE A 20 9.63 -4.04 5.96
CA ILE A 20 8.85 -3.27 6.94
C ILE A 20 8.40 -4.18 8.08
N MET A 21 8.58 -3.70 9.31
CA MET A 21 8.16 -4.39 10.51
C MET A 21 7.66 -3.40 11.54
N GLY A 22 6.66 -3.81 12.31
CA GLY A 22 6.17 -3.05 13.46
C GLY A 22 5.04 -3.80 14.13
N SER A 23 4.31 -3.11 14.99
CA SER A 23 3.19 -3.69 15.71
C SER A 23 1.96 -2.79 15.58
N LEU A 24 0.79 -3.40 15.43
CA LEU A 24 -0.50 -2.72 15.40
C LEU A 24 -1.44 -3.34 16.42
N GLU A 25 -2.29 -2.53 17.03
CA GLU A 25 -3.35 -3.03 17.87
C GLU A 25 -4.49 -3.57 17.00
N VAL A 26 -4.87 -4.83 17.24
CA VAL A 26 -5.94 -5.51 16.52
C VAL A 26 -6.85 -6.18 17.55
N LYS A 27 -8.09 -5.69 17.67
CA LYS A 27 -9.07 -6.19 18.65
C LYS A 27 -8.52 -6.18 20.09
N GLY A 28 -7.92 -5.06 20.50
CA GLY A 28 -7.35 -4.88 21.84
C GLY A 28 -6.06 -5.66 22.11
N LYS A 29 -5.45 -6.26 21.09
CA LYS A 29 -4.19 -7.01 21.21
C LYS A 29 -3.14 -6.46 20.27
N ILE A 30 -1.95 -6.19 20.78
CA ILE A 30 -0.79 -5.84 19.96
C ILE A 30 -0.40 -7.06 19.12
N ARG A 31 -0.34 -6.89 17.80
CA ARG A 31 0.11 -7.90 16.85
C ARG A 31 1.31 -7.39 16.08
N SER A 32 2.36 -8.20 16.01
CA SER A 32 3.51 -7.93 15.15
C SER A 32 3.12 -8.15 13.69
N ILE A 33 3.48 -7.20 12.84
CA ILE A 33 3.31 -7.24 11.41
C ILE A 33 4.69 -7.13 10.78
N SER A 34 5.00 -8.04 9.87
CA SER A 34 6.21 -8.01 9.05
C SER A 34 5.84 -8.18 7.58
N GLY A 35 6.60 -7.54 6.71
CA GLY A 35 6.34 -7.58 5.29
C GLY A 35 7.48 -6.98 4.47
N LYS A 36 7.28 -6.95 3.17
CA LYS A 36 8.19 -6.36 2.20
C LYS A 36 7.36 -5.55 1.22
N ILE A 37 7.73 -4.28 1.08
CA ILE A 37 7.14 -3.38 0.09
C ILE A 37 7.98 -3.50 -1.18
N ASP A 38 7.37 -3.86 -2.29
CA ASP A 38 8.13 -4.05 -3.54
C ASP A 38 8.75 -2.75 -4.04
N ARG A 39 8.02 -1.63 -3.92
CA ARG A 39 8.51 -0.31 -4.31
C ARG A 39 8.05 0.77 -3.34
N LEU A 40 8.98 1.59 -2.89
CA LEU A 40 8.70 2.73 -2.02
C LEU A 40 9.45 3.98 -2.51
N ALA A 41 8.70 5.05 -2.77
CA ALA A 41 9.23 6.35 -3.14
C ALA A 41 8.86 7.37 -2.07
N VAL A 42 9.82 8.23 -1.73
CA VAL A 42 9.64 9.26 -0.70
C VAL A 42 9.95 10.61 -1.31
N THR A 43 9.00 11.53 -1.23
CA THR A 43 9.12 12.94 -1.60
C THR A 43 8.94 13.80 -0.33
N PRO A 44 9.18 15.12 -0.38
CA PRO A 44 8.93 16.00 0.76
C PRO A 44 7.50 15.89 1.32
N ASP A 45 6.51 15.73 0.44
CA ASP A 45 5.08 15.78 0.79
C ASP A 45 4.41 14.41 0.85
N THR A 46 4.96 13.42 0.14
CA THR A 46 4.32 12.11 -0.05
C THR A 46 5.27 10.94 0.14
N VAL A 47 4.72 9.82 0.59
CA VAL A 47 5.34 8.49 0.50
C VAL A 47 4.43 7.61 -0.33
N SER A 48 4.92 7.17 -1.50
CA SER A 48 4.17 6.28 -2.38
C SER A 48 4.68 4.86 -2.22
N ILE A 49 3.78 3.88 -2.15
CA ILE A 49 4.12 2.46 -2.16
C ILE A 49 3.38 1.71 -3.28
N VAL A 50 4.06 0.75 -3.90
CA VAL A 50 3.46 -0.18 -4.85
C VAL A 50 3.85 -1.61 -4.52
N ASP A 51 2.90 -2.52 -4.74
CA ASP A 51 3.06 -3.96 -4.68
C ASP A 51 2.65 -4.57 -6.03
N TYR A 52 3.48 -5.47 -6.56
CA TYR A 52 3.30 -6.07 -7.88
C TYR A 52 2.49 -7.36 -7.78
N LYS A 53 1.52 -7.53 -8.68
CA LYS A 53 0.63 -8.68 -8.71
C LYS A 53 0.59 -9.33 -10.09
N THR A 54 0.57 -10.66 -10.10
CA THR A 54 0.57 -11.50 -11.31
C THR A 54 -0.76 -12.24 -11.53
N ASN A 55 -1.84 -11.77 -10.91
CA ASN A 55 -3.17 -12.41 -10.98
C ASN A 55 -3.64 -12.62 -12.43
N ARG A 56 -4.32 -13.74 -12.66
CA ARG A 56 -4.95 -14.10 -13.95
C ARG A 56 -6.40 -14.57 -13.71
N PRO A 57 -7.42 -13.85 -14.20
CA PRO A 57 -7.33 -12.50 -14.77
C PRO A 57 -6.93 -11.47 -13.70
N ALA A 58 -6.33 -10.36 -14.14
CA ALA A 58 -6.12 -9.21 -13.27
C ALA A 58 -7.47 -8.49 -13.01
N PRO A 59 -7.71 -7.94 -11.82
CA PRO A 59 -8.85 -7.06 -11.56
C PRO A 59 -8.88 -5.88 -12.52
N ALA A 60 -10.06 -5.54 -13.04
CA ALA A 60 -10.25 -4.38 -13.91
C ALA A 60 -10.55 -3.10 -13.11
N SER A 61 -10.94 -3.24 -11.84
CA SER A 61 -11.38 -2.14 -10.99
C SER A 61 -11.04 -2.38 -9.52
N LEU A 62 -11.06 -1.30 -8.71
CA LEU A 62 -10.89 -1.39 -7.25
C LEU A 62 -11.90 -2.35 -6.59
N ALA A 63 -13.13 -2.43 -7.10
CA ALA A 63 -14.19 -3.29 -6.55
C ALA A 63 -13.87 -4.79 -6.72
N GLU A 64 -13.04 -5.14 -7.68
CA GLU A 64 -12.60 -6.51 -7.96
C GLU A 64 -11.29 -6.87 -7.26
N VAL A 65 -10.62 -5.91 -6.61
CA VAL A 65 -9.37 -6.17 -5.88
C VAL A 65 -9.65 -7.11 -4.71
N PRO A 66 -8.91 -8.23 -4.59
CA PRO A 66 -9.02 -9.11 -3.43
C PRO A 66 -8.84 -8.34 -2.12
N PRO A 67 -9.75 -8.49 -1.14
CA PRO A 67 -9.68 -7.74 0.13
C PRO A 67 -8.35 -7.90 0.88
N ALA A 68 -7.69 -9.05 0.72
CA ALA A 68 -6.39 -9.32 1.30
C ALA A 68 -5.28 -8.38 0.80
N TYR A 69 -5.29 -8.01 -0.49
CA TYR A 69 -4.28 -7.10 -1.04
C TYR A 69 -4.48 -5.67 -0.55
N LEU A 70 -5.74 -5.26 -0.46
CA LEU A 70 -6.09 -3.96 0.10
C LEU A 70 -5.72 -3.89 1.58
N LEU A 71 -6.03 -4.93 2.37
CA LEU A 71 -5.63 -5.00 3.78
C LEU A 71 -4.10 -4.98 3.95
N GLN A 72 -3.36 -5.70 3.12
CA GLN A 72 -1.90 -5.74 3.16
C GLN A 72 -1.31 -4.32 3.00
N LEU A 73 -1.72 -3.59 1.96
CA LEU A 73 -1.24 -2.23 1.74
C LEU A 73 -1.74 -1.24 2.81
N ALA A 74 -2.94 -1.47 3.37
CA ALA A 74 -3.42 -0.69 4.50
C ALA A 74 -2.54 -0.88 5.75
N LEU A 75 -2.12 -2.11 6.05
CA LEU A 75 -1.17 -2.41 7.13
C LEU A 75 0.18 -1.73 6.89
N TYR A 76 0.72 -1.79 5.67
CA TYR A 76 1.98 -1.11 5.33
C TYR A 76 1.86 0.40 5.48
N ARG A 77 0.75 1.01 5.02
CA ARG A 77 0.47 2.43 5.23
C ARG A 77 0.43 2.78 6.72
N ALA A 78 -0.26 2.00 7.55
CA ALA A 78 -0.32 2.23 8.98
C ALA A 78 1.05 2.15 9.68
N LEU A 79 1.91 1.21 9.25
CA LEU A 79 3.28 1.11 9.77
C LEU A 79 4.19 2.26 9.32
N LEU A 80 3.95 2.81 8.12
CA LEU A 80 4.72 3.94 7.58
C LEU A 80 4.28 5.29 8.17
N GLN A 81 3.01 5.46 8.54
CA GLN A 81 2.46 6.74 9.03
C GLN A 81 3.29 7.36 10.17
N PRO A 82 3.65 6.63 11.24
CA PRO A 82 4.50 7.17 12.30
C PRO A 82 5.93 7.54 11.86
N LEU A 83 6.45 6.92 10.80
CA LEU A 83 7.82 7.13 10.31
C LEU A 83 7.95 8.37 9.44
N TYR A 84 6.85 8.86 8.86
CA TYR A 84 6.82 10.01 7.95
C TYR A 84 5.76 11.02 8.39
N PRO A 85 5.93 11.66 9.56
CA PRO A 85 4.97 12.65 10.06
C PRO A 85 4.82 13.81 9.07
N GLY A 86 3.58 14.22 8.83
CA GLY A 86 3.23 15.31 7.92
C GLY A 86 3.27 14.95 6.43
N ARG A 87 3.54 13.68 6.06
CA ARG A 87 3.50 13.23 4.66
C ARG A 87 2.27 12.38 4.39
N GLU A 88 1.67 12.56 3.22
CA GLU A 88 0.60 11.70 2.75
C GLU A 88 1.16 10.36 2.27
N ILE A 89 0.60 9.25 2.74
CA ILE A 89 1.00 7.91 2.28
C ILE A 89 -0.01 7.39 1.26
N LYS A 90 0.45 7.22 0.01
CA LYS A 90 -0.30 6.72 -1.14
C LYS A 90 0.09 5.28 -1.45
N ALA A 91 -0.86 4.48 -1.90
CA ALA A 91 -0.63 3.07 -2.21
C ALA A 91 -1.33 2.66 -3.51
N ALA A 92 -0.70 1.77 -4.28
CA ALA A 92 -1.30 1.19 -5.46
C ALA A 92 -0.86 -0.26 -5.67
N LEU A 93 -1.68 -1.01 -6.42
CA LEU A 93 -1.35 -2.34 -6.91
C LEU A 93 -1.02 -2.24 -8.40
N LEU A 94 0.14 -2.77 -8.80
CA LEU A 94 0.49 -2.89 -10.21
C LEU A 94 0.32 -4.33 -10.66
N PHE A 95 -0.67 -4.57 -11.51
CA PHE A 95 -0.86 -5.86 -12.16
C PHE A 95 0.00 -5.90 -13.42
N THR A 96 0.83 -6.94 -13.56
CA THR A 96 1.80 -7.02 -14.66
C THR A 96 1.28 -7.81 -15.87
N GLU A 97 0.30 -8.69 -15.67
CA GLU A 97 -0.31 -9.52 -16.73
C GLU A 97 -1.25 -8.73 -17.65
N ALA A 98 -1.99 -7.78 -17.07
CA ALA A 98 -2.60 -6.68 -17.79
C ALA A 98 -1.99 -5.42 -17.15
N PRO A 99 -1.26 -4.55 -17.87
CA PRO A 99 -0.49 -3.43 -17.30
C PRO A 99 -1.42 -2.37 -16.71
N SER A 100 -2.00 -2.71 -15.56
CA SER A 100 -3.08 -2.02 -14.88
C SER A 100 -2.58 -1.60 -13.51
N LEU A 101 -2.74 -0.32 -13.22
CA LEU A 101 -2.39 0.26 -11.94
C LEU A 101 -3.70 0.63 -11.25
N ILE A 102 -3.96 0.02 -10.10
CA ILE A 102 -5.13 0.31 -9.29
C ILE A 102 -4.66 1.03 -8.04
N GLU A 103 -4.93 2.32 -7.97
CA GLU A 103 -4.71 3.10 -6.75
C GLU A 103 -5.70 2.69 -5.67
N LEU A 104 -5.22 2.65 -4.42
CA LEU A 104 -6.05 2.36 -3.27
C LEU A 104 -6.38 3.68 -2.55
N PRO A 105 -7.65 4.13 -2.56
CA PRO A 105 -8.05 5.31 -1.82
C PRO A 105 -7.79 5.16 -0.32
N ALA A 106 -7.37 6.25 0.33
CA ALA A 106 -7.13 6.28 1.77
C ALA A 106 -8.29 5.68 2.58
N ARG A 107 -9.52 6.10 2.27
CA ARG A 107 -10.74 5.61 2.90
C ARG A 107 -10.93 4.10 2.75
N ALA A 108 -10.61 3.53 1.59
CA ALA A 108 -10.75 2.10 1.37
C ALA A 108 -9.78 1.31 2.26
N MET A 109 -8.53 1.80 2.37
CA MET A 109 -7.53 1.22 3.28
C MET A 109 -7.93 1.39 4.76
N ASP A 110 -8.44 2.56 5.15
CA ASP A 110 -8.93 2.82 6.51
C ASP A 110 -10.07 1.85 6.87
N ASP A 111 -11.05 1.68 5.96
CA ASP A 111 -12.16 0.75 6.15
C ASP A 111 -11.69 -0.71 6.30
N ALA A 112 -10.60 -1.11 5.64
CA ALA A 112 -10.07 -2.46 5.77
C ALA A 112 -9.34 -2.69 7.09
N LEU A 113 -8.60 -1.68 7.58
CA LEU A 113 -8.02 -1.72 8.93
C LEU A 113 -9.11 -1.76 10.00
N ALA A 114 -10.18 -0.97 9.86
CA ALA A 114 -11.32 -0.99 10.79
C ALA A 114 -11.94 -2.39 10.89
N ARG A 115 -12.21 -3.04 9.74
CA ARG A 115 -12.72 -4.43 9.69
C ARG A 115 -11.79 -5.44 10.37
N LEU A 116 -10.47 -5.28 10.23
CA LEU A 116 -9.49 -6.14 10.89
C LEU A 116 -9.49 -5.91 12.41
N THR A 117 -9.49 -4.64 12.83
CA THR A 117 -9.40 -4.23 14.24
C THR A 117 -10.70 -4.37 15.01
N GLY A 118 -11.84 -4.52 14.33
CA GLY A 118 -13.17 -4.64 14.93
C GLY A 118 -13.72 -3.31 15.47
N ALA A 119 -13.21 -2.18 14.95
CA ALA A 119 -13.65 -0.82 15.25
C ALA A 119 -14.76 -0.36 14.31
#